data_AF-A0A183VHI9-F1
#
_entry.id   AF-A0A183VHI9-F1
#
_cell.length_a   1.000
_cell.length_b   1.000
_cell.length_c   1.000
_cell.angle_alpha   90.00
_cell.angle_beta   90.00
_cell.angle_gamma   90.00
#
_symmetry.space_group_name_H-M   'P 1'
#
loop_
_entity.id
_entity.type
_entity.pdbx_description
1 polymer ?
#
loop_
_entity_poly.entity_id
_entity_poly.type
_entity_poly.pdbx_seq_one_letter_code
_entity_poly.pdbx_strand_id
1 'polypeptide(L)' 'MGKVRKMGQENARLVIGKARKVGQEKARFMIGKVRKVGGESARFVLGKVRKVGRENARFMVGKVRKVGRDNARL' A
#
# COMPACT_ATOMS: atom_id res chain seq x y z
N MET A 1 6.52 13.31 9.66
CA MET A 1 5.57 12.36 10.28
C MET A 1 4.32 12.20 9.41
N GLY A 2 3.78 10.98 9.29
CA GLY A 2 2.57 10.68 8.53
C GLY A 2 1.38 10.26 9.41
N LYS A 3 0.15 10.39 8.90
CA LYS A 3 -1.07 9.90 9.57
C LYS A 3 -1.44 8.53 9.01
N VAL A 4 -1.51 7.54 9.90
CA VAL A 4 -1.84 6.16 9.52
C VAL A 4 -3.11 5.72 10.24
N ARG A 5 -4.12 5.25 9.49
CA ARG A 5 -5.33 4.62 10.02
C ARG A 5 -5.41 3.20 9.48
N LYS A 6 -5.48 2.23 10.39
CA LYS A 6 -5.42 0.81 10.03
C LYS A 6 -6.57 0.05 10.67
N MET A 7 -7.05 -0.95 9.95
CA MET A 7 -7.98 -1.96 10.43
C MET A 7 -7.49 -3.30 9.88
N GLY A 8 -6.81 -4.11 10.71
CA GLY A 8 -6.12 -5.33 10.30
C GLY A 8 -4.61 -5.29 10.57
N GLN A 9 -3.85 -6.19 9.94
CA GLN A 9 -2.41 -6.32 10.17
C GLN A 9 -1.61 -5.45 9.20
N GLU A 10 -0.67 -4.67 9.72
CA GLU A 10 0.28 -3.92 8.90
C GLU A 10 1.70 -4.10 9.40
N ASN A 11 2.60 -4.46 8.48
CA ASN A 11 4.03 -4.43 8.70
C ASN A 11 4.65 -3.36 7.79
N ALA A 12 4.88 -2.18 8.37
CA ALA A 12 5.61 -1.11 7.71
C ALA A 12 6.68 -0.51 8.61
N ARG A 13 7.88 -0.29 8.03
CA ARG A 13 9.02 0.30 8.76
C ARG A 13 8.96 1.81 8.74
N LEU A 14 8.57 2.40 7.61
CA LEU A 14 8.48 3.85 7.47
C LEU A 14 7.24 4.25 6.66
N VAL A 15 6.49 5.21 7.21
CA VAL A 15 5.34 5.82 6.53
C VAL A 15 5.43 7.34 6.61
N ILE A 16 5.52 7.98 5.45
CA ILE A 16 5.51 9.42 5.27
C ILE A 16 4.26 9.79 4.46
N GLY A 17 3.38 10.63 5.01
CA GLY A 17 2.13 11.03 4.37
C GLY A 17 0.87 10.40 4.98
N LYS A 18 -0.15 10.10 4.18
CA LYS A 18 -1.44 9.57 4.66
C LYS A 18 -1.62 8.12 4.22
N ALA A 19 -1.87 7.23 5.17
CA ALA A 19 -2.16 5.83 4.90
C ALA A 19 -3.50 5.42 5.54
N ARG A 20 -4.42 4.86 4.76
CA ARG A 20 -5.64 4.23 5.24
C ARG A 20 -5.72 2.81 4.70
N LYS A 21 -5.68 1.82 5.58
CA LYS A 21 -5.64 0.40 5.17
C LYS A 21 -6.66 -0.42 5.93
N VAL A 22 -7.29 -1.33 5.21
CA VAL A 22 -8.21 -2.33 5.73
C VAL A 22 -7.74 -3.69 5.21
N GLY A 23 -7.44 -4.65 6.09
CA GLY A 23 -6.93 -5.97 5.73
C GLY A 23 -5.46 -6.19 6.10
N GLN A 24 -4.73 -6.96 5.28
CA GLN A 24 -3.32 -7.31 5.54
C GLN A 24 -2.40 -6.52 4.62
N GLU A 25 -1.42 -5.83 5.18
CA GLU A 25 -0.41 -5.14 4.40
C GLU A 25 1.02 -5.41 4.90
N LYS A 26 1.93 -5.66 3.96
CA LYS A 26 3.37 -5.70 4.19
C LYS A 26 4.02 -4.71 3.24
N ALA A 27 4.55 -3.61 3.77
CA ALA A 27 5.23 -2.59 2.97
C ALA A 27 6.40 -1.99 3.74
N ARG A 28 7.64 -2.18 3.29
CA ARG A 28 8.80 -1.64 4.04
C ARG A 28 8.75 -0.11 4.11
N PHE A 29 8.47 0.54 2.98
CA PHE A 29 8.45 2.00 2.87
C PHE A 29 7.23 2.50 2.12
N MET A 30 6.55 3.49 2.69
CA MET A 30 5.43 4.21 2.05
C MET A 30 5.63 5.71 2.14
N ILE A 31 5.56 6.37 0.98
CA ILE A 31 5.62 7.82 0.88
C ILE A 31 4.45 8.29 0.00
N GLY A 32 3.57 9.13 0.56
CA GLY A 32 2.46 9.74 -0.16
C GLY A 32 1.09 9.42 0.42
N LYS A 33 0.08 9.27 -0.45
CA LYS A 33 -1.32 8.97 -0.06
C LYS A 33 -1.67 7.54 -0.47
N VAL A 34 -1.87 6.68 0.51
CA VAL A 34 -2.18 5.27 0.30
C VAL A 34 -3.56 4.95 0.87
N ARG A 35 -4.46 4.40 0.06
CA ARG A 35 -5.75 3.85 0.48
C ARG A 35 -5.91 2.43 -0.04
N LYS A 36 -5.98 1.44 0.84
CA LYS A 36 -6.07 0.03 0.44
C LYS A 36 -7.15 -0.71 1.23
N VAL A 37 -7.79 -1.65 0.56
CA VAL A 37 -8.74 -2.61 1.13
C VAL A 37 -8.38 -3.99 0.59
N GLY A 38 -8.10 -4.95 1.46
CA GLY A 38 -7.67 -6.31 1.10
C GLY A 38 -6.23 -6.62 1.50
N GLY A 39 -5.52 -7.39 0.67
CA GLY A 39 -4.19 -7.93 0.98
C GLY A 39 -3.11 -7.33 0.08
N GLU A 40 -2.07 -6.69 0.62
CA GLU A 40 -0.97 -6.22 -0.22
C GLU A 40 0.40 -6.55 0.35
N SER A 41 1.31 -6.98 -0.52
CA SER A 41 2.75 -6.97 -0.24
C SER A 41 3.50 -6.09 -1.24
N ALA A 42 4.09 -5.00 -0.75
CA ALA A 42 4.99 -4.11 -1.48
C ALA A 42 6.35 -4.01 -0.79
N ARG A 43 7.45 -3.69 -1.50
CA ARG A 43 8.66 -3.20 -0.80
C ARG A 43 8.61 -1.69 -0.65
N PHE A 44 8.30 -1.00 -1.74
CA PHE A 44 8.29 0.46 -1.80
C PHE A 44 7.02 0.98 -2.49
N VAL A 45 6.41 1.98 -1.88
CA VAL A 45 5.25 2.68 -2.44
C VAL A 45 5.49 4.17 -2.39
N LEU A 46 5.51 4.81 -3.56
CA LEU A 46 5.70 6.25 -3.71
C LEU A 46 4.56 6.85 -4.52
N GLY A 47 3.81 7.78 -3.95
CA GLY A 47 2.77 8.55 -4.65
C GLY A 47 1.36 8.32 -4.14
N LYS A 48 0.38 8.30 -5.06
CA LYS A 48 -1.05 8.15 -4.73
C LYS A 48 -1.51 6.75 -5.15
N VAL A 49 -1.76 5.88 -4.18
CA VAL A 49 -2.20 4.51 -4.43
C VAL A 49 -3.60 4.30 -3.86
N ARG A 50 -4.53 3.83 -4.70
CA ARG A 50 -5.87 3.37 -4.28
C ARG A 50 -6.12 1.96 -4.79
N LYS A 51 -6.35 1.01 -3.88
CA LYS A 51 -6.63 -0.37 -4.27
C LYS A 51 -7.72 -1.04 -3.47
N VAL A 52 -8.36 -2.01 -4.13
CA VAL A 52 -9.30 -2.97 -3.54
C VAL A 52 -8.95 -4.35 -4.09
N GLY A 53 -8.62 -5.31 -3.22
CA GLY A 53 -8.28 -6.68 -3.62
C GLY A 53 -6.90 -7.12 -3.14
N ARG A 54 -6.23 -8.00 -3.90
CA ARG A 54 -4.95 -8.60 -3.50
C ARG A 54 -3.84 -8.26 -4.49
N GLU A 55 -2.76 -7.63 -4.04
CA GLU A 55 -1.59 -7.38 -4.89
C GLU A 55 -0.27 -7.80 -4.24
N ASN A 56 0.64 -8.34 -5.04
CA ASN A 56 2.07 -8.26 -4.71
C ASN A 56 2.84 -7.49 -5.78
N ALA A 57 3.64 -6.53 -5.33
CA ALA A 57 4.55 -5.75 -6.16
C ALA A 57 5.89 -5.55 -5.43
N ARG A 58 7.00 -5.33 -6.14
CA ARG A 58 8.21 -4.83 -5.45
C ARG A 58 8.15 -3.32 -5.31
N PHE A 59 7.81 -2.63 -6.39
CA PHE A 59 7.75 -1.17 -6.46
C PHE A 59 6.41 -0.69 -7.01
N MET A 60 5.90 0.40 -6.43
CA MET A 60 4.80 1.17 -6.98
C MET A 60 5.15 2.64 -6.94
N VAL A 61 5.12 3.28 -8.10
CA VAL A 61 5.45 4.69 -8.23
C VAL A 61 4.34 5.39 -9.00
N GLY A 62 3.95 6.58 -8.55
CA GLY A 62 3.00 7.46 -9.23
C GLY A 62 1.56 7.32 -8.77
N LYS A 63 0.61 7.50 -9.69
CA LYS A 63 -0.83 7.35 -9.44
C LYS A 63 -1.25 5.94 -9.84
N VAL A 64 -1.53 5.08 -8.86
CA VAL A 64 -1.96 3.69 -9.08
C VAL A 64 -3.40 3.51 -8.61
N ARG A 65 -4.27 3.03 -9.49
CA ARG A 65 -5.64 2.61 -9.16
C ARG A 65 -5.87 1.20 -9.68
N LYS A 66 -6.20 0.25 -8.79
CA LYS A 66 -6.48 -1.13 -9.16
C LYS A 66 -7.65 -1.72 -8.38
N VAL A 67 -8.34 -2.66 -9.00
CA VAL A 67 -9.42 -3.44 -8.40
C VAL A 67 -9.21 -4.89 -8.83
N GLY A 68 -9.21 -5.83 -7.89
CA GLY A 68 -9.04 -7.26 -8.18
C GLY A 68 -7.71 -7.82 -7.70
N ARG A 69 -7.21 -8.85 -8.39
CA ARG A 69 -5.97 -9.56 -8.03
C ARG A 69 -4.89 -9.27 -9.07
N ASP A 70 -3.74 -8.82 -8.59
CA ASP A 70 -2.61 -8.47 -9.42
C ASP A 70 -1.30 -9.04 -8.87
N ASN A 71 -0.39 -9.43 -9.75
CA ASN A 71 0.98 -9.81 -9.38
C ASN A 71 1.93 -9.09 -10.34
N ALA A 72 2.51 -7.98 -9.89
CA ALA A 72 3.45 -7.20 -10.69
C ALA A 72 4.88 -7.49 -10.21
N ARG A 73 5.63 -8.30 -10.97
CA ARG A 73 7.06 -8.49 -10.76
C ARG A 73 7.83 -7.51 -11.64
N LEU A 74 7.98 -6.27 -11.16
CA LEU A 74 8.99 -5.33 -11.64
C LEU A 74 10.16 -5.37 -10.65
#